data_AF-E9JI49-F1
#
_entry.id   AF-E9JI49-F1
#
_cell.length_a   1.000
_cell.length_b   1.000
_cell.length_c   1.000
_cell.angle_alpha   90.00
_cell.angle_beta   90.00
_cell.angle_gamma   90.00
#
_symmetry.space_group_name_H-M   'P 1'
#
loop_
_entity.id
_entity.type
_entity.pdbx_description
1 polymer ?
#
loop_
_entity_poly.entity_id
_entity_poly.type
_entity_poly.pdbx_seq_one_letter_code
_entity_poly.pdbx_strand_id
1 'polypeptide(L)'
;SFTVMAITVQPEGEEEAVTIFQEQKPNSELSCRPLCLMFVDESDHEMLTATLGPVVAERKAMKESRLILSIAGLLRPFRFFFRGTGYDEKMVREMEGLEASGSTYVCTLCDSTRAEASENMVLHSITRSHDENLDRYEIWRTNPYSESAEELRDRVKGVSAKPFMETQPTLDALHCDIGNATEFYKIFQDEIGEVYQKNNPTREERRQWRSTLDKQLRKKLKLKPVMRMNGNYARRLMTKEAVDVVCELVPT
;
A
#
# COMPACT_ATOMS: atom_id res chain seq x y z
N SER A 1 10.66 11.52 3.30
CA SER A 1 12.08 11.08 3.30
C SER A 1 12.40 10.50 1.93
N PHE A 2 13.64 10.10 1.68
CA PHE A 2 14.01 9.31 0.50
C PHE A 2 15.23 8.41 0.81
N THR A 3 15.42 7.40 -0.01
CA THR A 3 16.58 6.49 0.04
C THR A 3 17.17 6.36 -1.36
N VAL A 4 18.50 6.42 -1.49
CA VAL A 4 19.17 6.11 -2.76
C VAL A 4 19.28 4.59 -2.86
N MET A 5 18.46 3.98 -3.72
CA MET A 5 18.39 2.51 -3.83
C MET A 5 19.54 1.91 -4.62
N ALA A 6 19.88 2.51 -5.75
CA ALA A 6 20.96 2.07 -6.61
C ALA A 6 21.51 3.22 -7.44
N ILE A 7 22.77 3.09 -7.85
CA ILE A 7 23.40 3.94 -8.86
C ILE A 7 23.94 3.02 -9.94
N THR A 8 23.52 3.28 -11.17
CA THR A 8 23.94 2.52 -12.35
C THR A 8 24.63 3.44 -13.35
N VAL A 9 25.49 2.86 -14.18
CA VAL A 9 26.13 3.52 -15.30
C VAL A 9 25.80 2.73 -16.57
N GLN A 10 25.47 3.44 -17.65
CA GLN A 10 25.35 2.85 -18.98
C GLN A 10 26.58 3.28 -19.79
N PRO A 11 27.59 2.41 -19.97
CA PRO A 11 28.72 2.71 -20.83
C PRO A 11 28.28 2.88 -22.29
N GLU A 12 28.98 3.73 -23.03
CA GLU A 12 28.70 3.92 -24.46
C GLU A 12 29.02 2.64 -25.24
N GLY A 13 28.04 2.14 -26.00
CA GLY A 13 28.18 0.91 -26.80
C GLY A 13 27.83 -0.39 -26.07
N GLU A 14 27.50 -0.36 -24.78
CA GLU A 14 26.94 -1.51 -24.06
C GLU A 14 25.41 -1.44 -24.05
N GLU A 15 24.75 -2.59 -24.17
CA GLU A 15 23.29 -2.69 -24.09
C GLU A 15 22.78 -2.68 -22.64
N GLU A 16 23.58 -3.17 -21.69
CA GLU A 16 23.16 -3.33 -20.28
C GLU A 16 23.80 -2.29 -19.35
N ALA A 17 23.01 -1.80 -18.40
CA ALA A 17 23.49 -0.89 -17.37
C ALA A 17 24.26 -1.67 -16.29
N VAL A 18 25.44 -1.18 -15.93
CA VAL A 18 26.25 -1.73 -14.84
C VAL A 18 25.88 -1.06 -13.52
N THR A 19 25.56 -1.85 -12.49
CA THR A 19 25.27 -1.34 -11.14
C THR A 19 26.57 -1.10 -10.38
N ILE A 20 26.83 0.14 -9.98
CA ILE A 20 28.03 0.53 -9.22
C ILE A 20 27.78 0.70 -7.73
N PHE A 21 26.53 0.92 -7.34
CA PHE A 21 26.09 0.94 -5.95
C PHE A 21 24.68 0.37 -5.85
N GLN A 22 24.44 -0.42 -4.82
CA GLN A 22 23.11 -0.88 -4.44
C GLN A 22 23.01 -0.95 -2.92
N GLU A 23 21.98 -0.33 -2.36
CA GLU A 23 21.70 -0.35 -0.93
C GLU A 23 21.42 -1.78 -0.48
N GLN A 24 22.21 -2.27 0.47
CA GLN A 24 22.15 -3.65 0.97
C GLN A 24 21.05 -3.83 2.02
N LYS A 25 20.70 -2.76 2.73
CA LYS A 25 19.67 -2.78 3.78
C LYS A 25 18.66 -1.66 3.57
N PRO A 26 17.87 -1.70 2.48
CA PRO A 26 16.94 -0.61 2.13
C PRO A 26 15.83 -0.41 3.16
N ASN A 27 15.56 -1.43 3.99
CA ASN A 27 14.60 -1.38 5.07
C ASN A 27 15.19 -0.88 6.41
N SER A 28 16.48 -0.54 6.45
CA SER A 28 17.08 0.09 7.62
C SER A 28 16.79 1.58 7.64
N GLU A 29 16.42 2.07 8.82
CA GLU A 29 16.31 3.47 9.19
C GLU A 29 17.57 4.29 8.86
N LEU A 30 18.76 3.67 8.88
CA LEU A 30 20.03 4.33 8.59
C LEU A 30 20.16 4.74 7.11
N SER A 31 19.42 4.06 6.21
CA SER A 31 19.43 4.37 4.78
C SER A 31 18.42 5.47 4.41
N CYS A 32 17.44 5.71 5.29
CA CYS A 32 16.31 6.62 5.05
C CYS A 32 16.64 8.05 5.46
N ARG A 33 16.78 8.94 4.47
CA ARG A 33 17.12 10.35 4.70
C ARG A 33 15.85 11.20 4.85
N PRO A 34 15.65 11.90 5.98
CA PRO A 34 14.53 12.83 6.10
C PRO A 34 14.67 13.97 5.09
N LEU A 35 13.54 14.43 4.54
CA LEU A 35 13.50 15.51 3.54
C LEU A 35 12.58 16.65 3.99
N CYS A 36 11.36 16.30 4.40
CA CYS A 36 10.36 17.24 4.89
C CYS A 36 9.81 16.71 6.23
N LEU A 37 9.68 17.61 7.20
CA LEU A 37 9.07 17.37 8.51
C LEU A 37 7.94 18.38 8.69
N MET A 38 6.78 17.92 9.12
CA MET A 38 5.59 18.74 9.24
C MET A 38 4.72 18.28 10.42
N PHE A 39 3.96 19.21 11.00
CA PHE A 39 2.90 18.92 11.97
C PHE A 39 1.56 19.14 11.28
N VAL A 40 1.12 18.15 10.52
CA VAL A 40 -0.08 18.18 9.67
C VAL A 40 -0.84 16.87 9.86
N ASP A 41 -2.17 16.92 9.91
CA ASP A 41 -2.99 15.72 9.81
C ASP A 41 -2.95 15.23 8.36
N GLU A 42 -2.62 13.96 8.15
CA GLU A 42 -2.64 13.33 6.83
C GLU A 42 -3.98 13.52 6.13
N SER A 43 -5.08 13.59 6.89
CA SER A 43 -6.44 13.73 6.36
C SER A 43 -6.81 15.18 6.00
N ASP A 44 -5.96 16.16 6.34
CA ASP A 44 -6.10 17.56 5.92
C ASP A 44 -5.39 17.76 4.58
N HIS A 45 -6.12 17.44 3.51
CA HIS A 45 -5.62 17.49 2.15
C HIS A 45 -5.11 18.89 1.75
N GLU A 46 -5.73 19.97 2.25
CA GLU A 46 -5.35 21.34 1.91
C GLU A 46 -3.96 21.66 2.47
N MET A 47 -3.75 21.40 3.75
CA MET A 47 -2.46 21.65 4.39
C MET A 47 -1.36 20.72 3.87
N LEU A 48 -1.70 19.46 3.61
CA LEU A 48 -0.75 18.46 3.12
C LEU A 48 -0.26 18.80 1.71
N THR A 49 -1.17 19.12 0.79
CA THR A 49 -0.81 19.51 -0.58
C THR A 49 -0.13 20.87 -0.65
N ALA A 50 -0.53 21.84 0.17
CA ALA A 50 0.16 23.13 0.27
C ALA A 50 1.62 22.95 0.71
N THR A 51 1.87 22.05 1.67
CA THR A 51 3.21 21.78 2.19
C THR A 51 4.07 20.97 1.21
N LEU A 52 3.49 19.94 0.58
CA LEU A 52 4.22 19.04 -0.33
C LEU A 52 4.30 19.55 -1.78
N GLY A 53 3.54 20.56 -2.15
CA GLY A 53 3.48 21.13 -3.50
C GLY A 53 4.87 21.48 -4.07
N PRO A 54 5.69 22.26 -3.36
CA PRO A 54 7.06 22.56 -3.80
C PRO A 54 7.93 21.31 -4.00
N VAL A 55 7.82 20.31 -3.13
CA VAL A 55 8.59 19.05 -3.22
C VAL A 55 8.20 18.26 -4.48
N VAL A 56 6.90 18.19 -4.79
CA VAL A 56 6.41 17.53 -6.01
C VAL A 56 6.86 18.29 -7.25
N ALA A 57 6.82 19.62 -7.23
CA ALA A 57 7.28 20.46 -8.34
C ALA A 57 8.78 20.26 -8.62
N GLU A 58 9.62 20.22 -7.58
CA GLU A 58 11.06 19.93 -7.70
C GLU A 58 11.29 18.53 -8.27
N ARG A 59 10.60 17.50 -7.75
CA ARG A 59 10.67 16.13 -8.30
C ARG A 59 10.37 16.11 -9.79
N LYS A 60 9.33 16.82 -10.25
CA LYS A 60 8.95 16.90 -11.66
C LYS A 60 10.03 17.58 -12.51
N ALA A 61 10.58 18.70 -12.03
CA ALA A 61 11.69 19.38 -12.72
C ALA A 61 12.98 18.52 -12.77
N MET A 62 13.23 17.72 -11.74
CA MET A 62 14.39 16.83 -11.66
C MET A 62 14.33 15.64 -12.63
N LYS A 63 13.14 15.20 -13.05
CA LYS A 63 12.98 14.11 -14.03
C LYS A 63 13.57 14.46 -15.40
N GLU A 64 13.45 15.73 -15.81
CA GLU A 64 13.88 16.21 -17.12
C GLU A 64 15.30 16.81 -17.13
N SER A 65 15.93 16.94 -15.96
CA SER A 65 17.25 17.56 -15.84
C SER A 65 18.37 16.55 -15.56
N ARG A 66 19.60 16.98 -15.80
CA ARG A 66 20.82 16.25 -15.44
C ARG A 66 21.56 17.03 -14.36
N LEU A 67 21.85 16.38 -13.25
CA LEU A 67 22.68 16.97 -12.20
C LEU A 67 24.15 16.77 -12.54
N ILE A 68 24.96 17.82 -12.51
CA ILE A 68 26.41 17.75 -12.72
C ILE A 68 27.10 17.95 -11.38
N LEU A 69 27.89 16.96 -10.94
CA LEU A 69 28.67 17.03 -9.70
C LEU A 69 30.16 16.82 -9.98
N SER A 70 31.01 17.56 -9.27
CA SER A 70 32.45 17.29 -9.24
C SER A 70 32.73 16.17 -8.23
N ILE A 71 33.13 14.99 -8.73
CA ILE A 71 33.44 13.81 -7.92
C ILE A 71 34.83 13.32 -8.30
N ALA A 72 35.73 13.29 -7.31
CA ALA A 72 37.15 12.98 -7.49
C ALA A 72 37.82 13.85 -8.58
N GLY A 73 37.47 15.14 -8.62
CA GLY A 73 38.05 16.11 -9.56
C GLY A 73 37.48 16.08 -10.98
N LEU A 74 36.50 15.21 -11.27
CA LEU A 74 35.85 15.12 -12.58
C LEU A 74 34.36 15.51 -12.48
N LEU A 75 33.88 16.28 -13.46
CA LEU A 75 32.46 16.59 -13.60
C LEU A 75 31.73 15.37 -14.14
N ARG A 76 30.74 14.89 -13.39
CA ARG A 76 29.95 13.70 -13.73
C ARG A 76 28.46 14.06 -13.80
N PRO A 77 27.77 13.76 -14.92
CA PRO A 77 26.33 13.96 -15.03
C PRO A 77 25.55 12.78 -14.44
N PHE A 78 24.43 13.07 -13.79
CA PHE A 78 23.51 12.11 -13.19
C PHE A 78 22.08 12.35 -13.68
N ARG A 79 21.33 11.26 -13.87
CA ARG A 79 19.87 11.28 -14.07
C ARG A 79 19.21 10.63 -12.85
N PHE A 80 18.00 11.08 -12.53
CA PHE A 80 17.23 10.54 -11.41
C PHE A 80 16.02 9.77 -11.89
N PHE A 81 15.81 8.59 -11.31
CA PHE A 81 14.60 7.80 -11.48
C PHE A 81 13.91 7.69 -10.12
N PHE A 82 12.81 8.43 -9.95
CA PHE A 82 12.05 8.43 -8.70
C PHE A 82 11.02 7.31 -8.71
N ARG A 83 11.02 6.48 -7.66
CA ARG A 83 10.01 5.42 -7.45
C ARG A 83 9.32 5.64 -6.10
N GLY A 84 8.14 6.26 -6.13
CA GLY A 84 7.31 6.45 -4.94
C GLY A 84 6.61 5.15 -4.55
N THR A 85 7.18 4.39 -3.61
CA THR A 85 6.76 3.00 -3.29
C THR A 85 6.48 2.76 -1.80
N GLY A 86 6.95 3.64 -0.91
CA GLY A 86 6.86 3.46 0.55
C GLY A 86 5.63 4.12 1.18
N TYR A 87 4.48 4.07 0.50
CA TYR A 87 3.22 4.66 0.97
C TYR A 87 2.27 3.54 1.40
N ASP A 88 1.52 3.75 2.48
CA ASP A 88 0.40 2.86 2.78
C ASP A 88 -0.75 3.09 1.79
N GLU A 89 -1.68 2.13 1.71
CA GLU A 89 -2.77 2.21 0.73
C GLU A 89 -3.65 3.45 0.92
N LYS A 90 -3.82 3.90 2.17
CA LYS A 90 -4.61 5.10 2.49
C LYS A 90 -3.99 6.33 1.82
N MET A 91 -2.69 6.54 2.04
CA MET A 91 -1.93 7.64 1.43
C MET A 91 -1.92 7.54 -0.10
N VAL A 92 -1.74 6.34 -0.67
CA VAL A 92 -1.79 6.16 -2.13
C VAL A 92 -3.15 6.60 -2.69
N ARG A 93 -4.25 6.16 -2.07
CA ARG A 93 -5.60 6.53 -2.53
C ARG A 93 -5.83 8.03 -2.47
N GLU A 94 -5.40 8.68 -1.39
CA GLU A 94 -5.54 10.12 -1.23
C GLU A 94 -4.68 10.90 -2.25
N MET A 95 -3.43 10.49 -2.48
CA MET A 95 -2.51 11.15 -3.41
C MET A 95 -2.87 10.92 -4.89
N GLU A 96 -3.48 9.78 -5.22
CA GLU A 96 -3.92 9.40 -6.57
C GLU A 96 -5.41 9.67 -6.81
N GLY A 97 -6.10 10.37 -5.90
CA GLY A 97 -7.49 10.81 -6.09
C GLY A 97 -8.54 9.69 -6.13
N LEU A 98 -8.21 8.54 -5.55
CA LEU A 98 -9.09 7.37 -5.45
C LEU A 98 -9.99 7.48 -4.23
N GLU A 99 -11.18 6.90 -4.32
CA GLU A 99 -12.02 6.67 -3.15
C GLU A 99 -11.31 5.84 -2.07
N ALA A 100 -11.67 6.07 -0.81
CA ALA A 100 -11.06 5.43 0.36
C ALA A 100 -11.15 3.88 0.35
N SER A 101 -10.32 3.20 1.15
CA SER A 101 -10.15 1.74 1.18
C SER A 101 -11.42 0.91 1.42
N GLY A 102 -12.52 1.52 1.89
CA GLY A 102 -13.83 0.87 2.03
C GLY A 102 -14.67 0.80 0.74
N SER A 103 -14.23 1.47 -0.34
CA SER A 103 -14.96 1.58 -1.61
C SER A 103 -15.25 0.23 -2.28
N THR A 104 -16.24 0.19 -3.16
CA THR A 104 -16.48 -0.91 -4.10
C THR A 104 -15.27 -1.16 -5.02
N TYR A 105 -14.45 -0.14 -5.33
CA TYR A 105 -13.22 -0.28 -6.10
C TYR A 105 -12.03 -0.55 -5.17
N VAL A 106 -11.69 -1.84 -5.03
CA VAL A 106 -10.79 -2.33 -3.96
C VAL A 106 -9.31 -2.23 -4.31
N CYS A 107 -8.95 -2.07 -5.58
CA CYS A 107 -7.57 -2.10 -6.01
C CYS A 107 -7.04 -0.69 -6.36
N THR A 108 -5.79 -0.42 -6.02
CA THR A 108 -5.07 0.78 -6.48
C THR A 108 -4.40 0.56 -7.85
N LEU A 109 -4.33 -0.69 -8.31
CA LEU A 109 -3.59 -1.11 -9.51
C LEU A 109 -4.50 -1.53 -10.69
N CYS A 110 -5.71 -2.00 -10.41
CA CYS A 110 -6.69 -2.44 -11.42
C CYS A 110 -8.08 -1.86 -11.13
N ASP A 111 -9.03 -2.12 -12.02
CA ASP A 111 -10.37 -1.53 -11.99
C ASP A 111 -11.47 -2.43 -11.42
N SER A 112 -11.09 -3.61 -10.96
CA SER A 112 -12.02 -4.61 -10.46
C SER A 112 -12.77 -4.13 -9.23
N THR A 113 -14.08 -4.39 -9.21
CA THR A 113 -14.92 -4.18 -8.05
C THR A 113 -14.71 -5.28 -7.01
N ARG A 114 -15.19 -5.05 -5.79
CA ARG A 114 -15.18 -6.05 -4.70
C ARG A 114 -15.88 -7.36 -5.10
N ALA A 115 -17.01 -7.28 -5.80
CA ALA A 115 -17.78 -8.46 -6.21
C ALA A 115 -17.02 -9.24 -7.30
N GLU A 116 -16.55 -8.56 -8.35
CA GLU A 116 -15.77 -9.18 -9.42
C GLU A 116 -14.48 -9.83 -8.89
N ALA A 117 -13.77 -9.16 -7.99
CA ALA A 117 -12.56 -9.70 -7.37
C ALA A 117 -12.82 -10.91 -6.46
N SER A 118 -14.05 -11.07 -5.95
CA SER A 118 -14.44 -12.24 -5.16
C SER A 118 -14.80 -13.45 -6.04
N GLU A 119 -15.29 -13.20 -7.26
CA GLU A 119 -15.57 -14.26 -8.24
C GLU A 119 -14.29 -14.75 -8.93
N ASN A 120 -13.39 -13.81 -9.28
CA ASN A 120 -12.09 -14.12 -9.87
C ASN A 120 -10.99 -13.46 -9.04
N MET A 121 -10.24 -14.26 -8.28
CA MET A 121 -9.25 -13.75 -7.32
C MET A 121 -7.84 -13.58 -7.90
N VAL A 122 -7.49 -14.29 -8.98
CA VAL A 122 -6.08 -14.47 -9.39
C VAL A 122 -5.76 -13.98 -10.80
N LEU A 123 -6.76 -13.69 -11.62
CA LEU A 123 -6.56 -13.26 -12.99
C LEU A 123 -6.99 -11.80 -13.15
N HIS A 124 -6.03 -10.91 -12.93
CA HIS A 124 -6.15 -9.45 -13.07
C HIS A 124 -4.90 -8.88 -13.74
N SER A 125 -5.03 -7.72 -14.38
CA SER A 125 -3.90 -6.96 -14.94
C SER A 125 -3.82 -5.58 -14.32
N ILE A 126 -2.60 -5.05 -14.20
CA ILE A 126 -2.38 -3.66 -13.79
C ILE A 126 -2.84 -2.77 -14.93
N THR A 127 -3.78 -1.87 -14.66
CA THR A 127 -4.33 -0.90 -15.61
C THR A 127 -4.03 0.52 -15.16
N ARG A 128 -4.27 0.83 -13.88
CA ARG A 128 -4.17 2.18 -13.34
C ARG A 128 -2.76 2.73 -13.38
N SER A 129 -2.66 4.01 -13.74
CA SER A 129 -1.44 4.80 -13.68
C SER A 129 -1.78 6.26 -13.33
N HIS A 130 -0.77 7.03 -12.94
CA HIS A 130 -0.98 8.44 -12.57
C HIS A 130 -1.59 9.28 -13.70
N ASP A 131 -1.07 9.14 -14.92
CA ASP A 131 -1.56 9.88 -16.09
C ASP A 131 -3.01 9.48 -16.43
N GLU A 132 -3.33 8.19 -16.36
CA GLU A 132 -4.71 7.73 -16.57
C GLU A 132 -5.66 8.25 -15.49
N ASN A 133 -5.23 8.31 -14.22
CA ASN A 133 -6.05 8.87 -13.16
C ASN A 133 -6.31 10.37 -13.36
N LEU A 134 -5.33 11.13 -13.90
CA LEU A 134 -5.54 12.54 -14.25
C LEU A 134 -6.60 12.69 -15.34
N ASP A 135 -6.55 11.86 -16.39
CA ASP A 135 -7.55 11.86 -17.46
C ASP A 135 -8.94 11.46 -16.96
N ARG A 136 -9.02 10.42 -16.12
CA ARG A 136 -10.27 9.98 -15.46
C ARG A 136 -10.87 11.09 -14.60
N TYR A 137 -10.05 11.83 -13.86
CA TYR A 137 -10.51 12.97 -13.09
C TYR A 137 -11.09 14.08 -13.98
N GLU A 138 -10.47 14.38 -15.12
CA GLU A 138 -11.02 15.40 -16.03
C GLU A 138 -12.37 14.95 -16.62
N ILE A 139 -12.57 13.65 -16.89
CA ILE A 139 -13.88 13.09 -17.26
C ILE A 139 -14.88 13.25 -16.11
N TRP A 140 -14.49 12.90 -14.87
CA TRP A 140 -15.33 13.08 -13.67
C TRP A 140 -15.77 14.54 -13.49
N ARG A 141 -14.83 15.48 -13.60
CA ARG A 141 -15.08 16.92 -13.39
C ARG A 141 -15.94 17.54 -14.48
N THR A 142 -15.73 17.15 -15.74
CA THR A 142 -16.43 17.76 -16.89
C THR A 142 -17.74 17.07 -17.23
N ASN A 143 -17.91 15.80 -16.84
CA ASN A 143 -19.05 14.94 -17.18
C ASN A 143 -19.52 15.13 -18.63
N PRO A 144 -18.67 14.84 -19.63
CA PRO A 144 -18.95 15.17 -21.03
C PRO A 144 -20.14 14.38 -21.59
N TYR A 145 -20.50 13.26 -20.94
CA TYR A 145 -21.61 12.40 -21.33
C TYR A 145 -22.92 12.71 -20.58
N SER A 146 -22.92 13.69 -19.68
CA SER A 146 -24.08 14.05 -18.84
C SER A 146 -24.69 12.85 -18.10
N GLU A 147 -23.82 11.97 -17.61
CA GLU A 147 -24.20 10.76 -16.87
C GLU A 147 -24.69 11.12 -15.46
N SER A 148 -25.51 10.23 -14.88
CA SER A 148 -25.83 10.30 -13.46
C SER A 148 -24.57 10.06 -12.60
N ALA A 149 -24.66 10.39 -11.31
CA ALA A 149 -23.51 10.22 -10.40
C ALA A 149 -23.01 8.77 -10.31
N GLU A 150 -23.92 7.79 -10.37
CA GLU A 150 -23.57 6.36 -10.29
C GLU A 150 -22.89 5.87 -11.57
N GLU A 151 -23.46 6.22 -12.74
CA GLU A 151 -22.91 5.88 -14.05
C GLU A 151 -21.52 6.53 -14.25
N LEU A 152 -21.39 7.81 -13.90
CA LEU A 152 -20.12 8.53 -14.01
C LEU A 152 -19.05 7.94 -13.08
N ARG A 153 -19.44 7.61 -11.84
CA ARG A 153 -18.54 6.95 -10.87
C ARG A 153 -18.06 5.61 -11.39
N ASP A 154 -18.92 4.84 -12.05
CA ASP A 154 -18.50 3.60 -12.69
C ASP A 154 -17.60 3.82 -13.90
N ARG A 155 -17.90 4.80 -14.75
CA ARG A 155 -17.05 5.16 -15.89
C ARG A 155 -15.62 5.47 -15.47
N VAL A 156 -15.45 6.25 -14.41
CA VAL A 156 -14.12 6.67 -13.92
C VAL A 156 -13.53 5.71 -12.88
N LYS A 157 -14.24 4.61 -12.58
CA LYS A 157 -13.83 3.55 -11.64
C LYS A 157 -13.43 4.10 -10.26
N GLY A 158 -14.18 5.08 -9.76
CA GLY A 158 -13.97 5.66 -8.43
C GLY A 158 -12.80 6.65 -8.30
N VAL A 159 -12.32 7.23 -9.39
CA VAL A 159 -11.48 8.45 -9.35
C VAL A 159 -12.38 9.66 -9.20
N SER A 160 -12.39 10.29 -8.03
CA SER A 160 -13.31 11.41 -7.72
C SER A 160 -12.60 12.69 -7.25
N ALA A 161 -11.28 12.62 -7.01
CA ALA A 161 -10.43 13.76 -6.72
C ALA A 161 -9.27 13.82 -7.72
N LYS A 162 -8.65 14.99 -7.85
CA LYS A 162 -7.53 15.17 -8.78
C LYS A 162 -6.27 14.55 -8.17
N PRO A 163 -5.59 13.61 -8.85
CA PRO A 163 -4.29 13.13 -8.42
C PRO A 163 -3.31 14.28 -8.23
N PHE A 164 -2.59 14.27 -7.11
CA PHE A 164 -1.64 15.32 -6.73
C PHE A 164 -0.18 14.87 -6.94
N MET A 165 0.13 13.62 -6.62
CA MET A 165 1.51 13.11 -6.65
C MET A 165 1.55 11.72 -7.28
N GLU A 166 2.37 11.57 -8.33
CA GLU A 166 2.61 10.29 -8.99
C GLU A 166 3.23 9.25 -8.06
N THR A 167 2.58 8.11 -7.95
CA THR A 167 3.05 6.92 -7.23
C THR A 167 3.40 5.80 -8.21
N GLN A 168 4.34 4.95 -7.84
CA GLN A 168 4.64 3.76 -8.63
C GLN A 168 3.53 2.72 -8.36
N PRO A 169 2.90 2.11 -9.38
CA PRO A 169 1.97 1.01 -9.18
C PRO A 169 2.70 -0.19 -8.58
N THR A 170 2.56 -0.38 -7.27
CA THR A 170 3.19 -1.44 -6.47
C THR A 170 2.34 -1.74 -5.23
N LEU A 171 2.73 -2.75 -4.45
CA LEU A 171 2.18 -3.05 -3.13
C LEU A 171 3.21 -2.77 -2.04
N ASP A 172 2.75 -2.28 -0.89
CA ASP A 172 3.57 -2.18 0.32
C ASP A 172 3.59 -3.52 1.06
N ALA A 173 4.79 -4.06 1.25
CA ALA A 173 4.98 -5.36 1.87
C ALA A 173 4.51 -5.38 3.34
N LEU A 174 4.79 -4.31 4.10
CA LEU A 174 4.50 -4.31 5.54
C LEU A 174 3.00 -4.29 5.83
N HIS A 175 2.26 -3.38 5.18
CA HIS A 175 0.81 -3.31 5.37
C HIS A 175 0.08 -4.51 4.75
N CYS A 176 0.60 -5.09 3.65
CA CYS A 176 0.09 -6.35 3.12
C CYS A 176 0.23 -7.49 4.13
N ASP A 177 1.40 -7.66 4.75
CA ASP A 177 1.63 -8.67 5.81
C ASP A 177 0.67 -8.50 6.99
N ILE A 178 0.53 -7.27 7.48
CA ILE A 178 -0.34 -6.95 8.61
C ILE A 178 -1.81 -7.17 8.26
N GLY A 179 -2.23 -6.77 7.05
CA GLY A 179 -3.59 -6.95 6.55
C GLY A 179 -3.96 -8.43 6.47
N ASN A 180 -3.13 -9.23 5.80
CA ASN A 180 -3.33 -10.67 5.66
C ASN A 180 -3.36 -11.37 7.04
N ALA A 181 -2.41 -11.07 7.93
CA ALA A 181 -2.40 -11.66 9.27
C ALA A 181 -3.64 -11.27 10.10
N THR A 182 -4.15 -10.06 9.92
CA THR A 182 -5.40 -9.62 10.56
C THR A 182 -6.59 -10.39 10.03
N GLU A 183 -6.64 -10.69 8.73
CA GLU A 183 -7.70 -11.49 8.13
C GLU A 183 -7.65 -12.95 8.60
N PHE A 184 -6.47 -13.58 8.59
CA PHE A 184 -6.29 -14.91 9.17
C PHE A 184 -6.65 -14.95 10.66
N TYR A 185 -6.35 -13.91 11.43
CA TYR A 185 -6.77 -13.83 12.83
C TYR A 185 -8.29 -13.78 12.98
N LYS A 186 -9.05 -13.20 12.04
CA LYS A 186 -10.53 -13.30 12.02
C LYS A 186 -10.98 -14.70 11.66
N ILE A 187 -10.40 -15.31 10.62
CA ILE A 187 -10.70 -16.69 10.22
C ILE A 187 -10.51 -17.63 11.41
N PHE A 188 -9.40 -17.54 12.14
CA PHE A 188 -9.17 -18.36 13.34
C PHE A 188 -10.26 -18.19 14.41
N GLN A 189 -10.78 -16.97 14.63
CA GLN A 189 -11.88 -16.74 15.56
C GLN A 189 -13.19 -17.39 15.07
N ASP A 190 -13.46 -17.30 13.77
CA ASP A 190 -14.68 -17.83 13.15
C ASP A 190 -14.65 -19.38 13.08
N GLU A 191 -13.48 -19.99 12.86
CA GLU A 191 -13.29 -21.45 12.89
C GLU A 191 -13.48 -22.03 14.31
N ILE A 192 -12.97 -21.35 15.34
CA ILE A 192 -13.21 -21.73 16.75
C ILE A 192 -14.71 -21.69 17.09
N GLY A 193 -15.46 -20.80 16.43
CA GLY A 193 -16.89 -20.61 16.65
C GLY A 193 -17.81 -21.42 15.76
N GLU A 194 -17.27 -22.20 14.80
CA GLU A 194 -18.01 -22.90 13.75
C GLU A 194 -19.05 -21.98 13.06
N VAL A 195 -18.64 -20.75 12.71
CA VAL A 195 -19.56 -19.71 12.18
C VAL A 195 -20.26 -20.15 10.88
N TYR A 196 -19.67 -21.10 10.13
CA TYR A 196 -20.31 -21.73 8.97
C TYR A 196 -21.58 -22.52 9.31
N GLN A 197 -21.76 -22.98 10.56
CA GLN A 197 -23.00 -23.61 11.05
C GLN A 197 -23.94 -22.57 11.67
N LYS A 198 -23.38 -21.54 12.31
CA LYS A 198 -24.11 -20.49 13.03
C LYS A 198 -23.84 -19.13 12.42
N ASN A 199 -24.58 -18.80 11.38
CA ASN A 199 -24.33 -17.62 10.53
C ASN A 199 -24.43 -16.26 11.25
N ASN A 200 -25.13 -16.17 12.39
CA ASN A 200 -25.34 -14.91 13.12
C ASN A 200 -25.00 -15.03 14.61
N PRO A 201 -23.71 -15.16 14.98
CA PRO A 201 -23.31 -15.22 16.38
C PRO A 201 -23.40 -13.85 17.04
N THR A 202 -23.72 -13.84 18.32
CA THR A 202 -23.81 -12.64 19.14
C THR A 202 -22.43 -12.01 19.37
N ARG A 203 -22.42 -10.73 19.77
CA ARG A 203 -21.18 -10.03 20.13
C ARG A 203 -20.45 -10.68 21.31
N GLU A 204 -21.18 -11.29 22.23
CA GLU A 204 -20.62 -11.96 23.39
C GLU A 204 -19.90 -13.26 23.01
N GLU A 205 -20.51 -14.07 22.14
CA GLU A 205 -19.88 -15.28 21.58
C GLU A 205 -18.60 -14.94 20.83
N ARG A 206 -18.62 -13.93 19.94
CA ARG A 206 -17.42 -13.48 19.22
C ARG A 206 -16.33 -13.00 20.18
N ARG A 207 -16.70 -12.33 21.28
CA ARG A 207 -15.73 -11.91 22.32
C ARG A 207 -15.15 -13.10 23.07
N GLN A 208 -15.95 -14.14 23.32
CA GLN A 208 -15.50 -15.37 23.95
C GLN A 208 -14.50 -16.11 23.06
N TRP A 209 -14.79 -16.30 21.77
CA TRP A 209 -13.87 -16.96 20.83
C TRP A 209 -12.54 -16.23 20.70
N ARG A 210 -12.57 -14.89 20.61
CA ARG A 210 -11.36 -14.06 20.64
C ARG A 210 -10.54 -14.30 21.91
N SER A 211 -11.19 -14.28 23.08
CA SER A 211 -10.54 -14.53 24.36
C SER A 211 -9.90 -15.93 24.44
N THR A 212 -10.57 -16.95 23.89
CA THR A 212 -10.05 -18.32 23.80
C THR A 212 -8.81 -18.39 22.91
N LEU A 213 -8.88 -17.82 21.70
CA LEU A 213 -7.75 -17.74 20.76
C LEU A 213 -6.55 -17.05 21.40
N ASP A 214 -6.77 -15.87 21.99
CA ASP A 214 -5.75 -15.06 22.65
C ASP A 214 -5.07 -15.80 23.81
N LYS A 215 -5.83 -16.56 24.61
CA LYS A 215 -5.29 -17.38 25.70
C LYS A 215 -4.40 -18.50 25.16
N GLN A 216 -4.82 -19.16 24.09
CA GLN A 216 -4.08 -20.27 23.49
C GLN A 216 -2.77 -19.80 22.84
N LEU A 217 -2.84 -18.74 22.03
CA LEU A 217 -1.66 -18.11 21.42
C LEU A 217 -0.67 -17.61 22.49
N ARG A 218 -1.17 -17.05 23.60
CA ARG A 218 -0.32 -16.68 24.74
C ARG A 218 0.34 -17.89 25.40
N LYS A 219 -0.42 -18.96 25.63
CA LYS A 219 0.07 -20.15 26.33
C LYS A 219 1.20 -20.84 25.56
N LYS A 220 0.94 -21.14 24.29
CA LYS A 220 1.82 -21.95 23.42
C LYS A 220 2.91 -21.11 22.76
N LEU A 221 2.55 -19.97 22.18
CA LEU A 221 3.46 -19.15 21.38
C LEU A 221 3.98 -17.91 22.13
N LYS A 222 3.57 -17.66 23.37
CA LYS A 222 3.94 -16.43 24.11
C LYS A 222 3.58 -15.14 23.36
N LEU A 223 2.50 -15.18 22.58
CA LEU A 223 1.93 -14.00 21.92
C LEU A 223 0.98 -13.28 22.88
N LYS A 224 1.27 -12.02 23.19
CA LYS A 224 0.37 -11.18 23.99
C LYS A 224 -0.68 -10.57 23.05
N PRO A 225 -1.97 -10.57 23.43
CA PRO A 225 -3.02 -9.91 22.65
C PRO A 225 -2.66 -8.45 22.41
N VAL A 226 -2.93 -7.98 21.20
CA VAL A 226 -2.64 -6.62 20.75
C VAL A 226 -3.94 -5.92 20.37
N MET A 227 -4.03 -4.62 20.64
CA MET A 227 -5.20 -3.81 20.24
C MET A 227 -5.24 -3.61 18.72
N ARG A 228 -4.08 -3.33 18.12
CA ARG A 228 -3.88 -3.24 16.67
C ARG A 228 -2.76 -4.19 16.27
N MET A 229 -2.99 -4.97 15.23
CA MET A 229 -2.00 -5.89 14.68
C MET A 229 -0.76 -5.10 14.25
N ASN A 230 0.43 -5.53 14.69
CA ASN A 230 1.70 -4.97 14.24
C ASN A 230 2.48 -6.03 13.46
N GLY A 231 3.50 -5.61 12.71
CA GLY A 231 4.27 -6.51 11.85
C GLY A 231 4.97 -7.65 12.60
N ASN A 232 5.41 -7.44 13.85
CA ASN A 232 6.05 -8.49 14.63
C ASN A 232 5.04 -9.56 15.07
N TYR A 233 3.83 -9.17 15.44
CA TYR A 233 2.76 -10.12 15.72
C TYR A 233 2.37 -10.88 14.45
N ALA A 234 2.19 -10.17 13.33
CA ALA A 234 1.83 -10.76 12.04
C ALA A 234 2.81 -11.87 11.63
N ARG A 235 4.13 -11.59 11.63
CA ARG A 235 5.15 -12.59 11.27
C ARG A 235 5.15 -13.83 12.16
N ARG A 236 4.86 -13.66 13.46
CA ARG A 236 4.80 -14.78 14.40
C ARG A 236 3.50 -15.59 14.27
N LEU A 237 2.41 -14.92 13.93
CA LEU A 237 1.11 -15.56 13.70
C LEU A 237 1.07 -16.33 12.37
N MET A 238 1.72 -15.81 11.33
CA MET A 238 1.73 -16.41 9.99
C MET A 238 2.79 -17.52 9.85
N THR A 239 2.73 -18.51 10.74
CA THR A 239 3.60 -19.69 10.72
C THR A 239 2.77 -20.97 10.82
N LYS A 240 3.29 -22.08 10.28
CA LYS A 240 2.62 -23.38 10.38
C LYS A 240 2.41 -23.81 11.84
N GLU A 241 3.41 -23.61 12.69
CA GLU A 241 3.32 -23.88 14.13
C GLU A 241 2.16 -23.10 14.79
N ALA A 242 1.95 -21.84 14.40
CA ALA A 242 0.85 -21.06 14.93
C ALA A 242 -0.52 -21.58 14.48
N VAL A 243 -0.63 -22.02 13.21
CA VAL A 243 -1.85 -22.66 12.70
C VAL A 243 -2.13 -23.96 13.45
N ASP A 244 -1.11 -24.81 13.65
CA ASP A 244 -1.25 -26.08 14.38
C ASP A 244 -1.76 -25.84 15.83
N VAL A 245 -1.28 -24.77 16.49
CA VAL A 245 -1.75 -24.36 17.82
C VAL A 245 -3.23 -23.93 17.81
N VAL A 246 -3.70 -23.28 16.74
CA VAL A 246 -5.11 -22.90 16.57
C VAL A 246 -5.96 -24.14 16.28
N CYS A 247 -5.48 -25.09 15.48
CA CYS A 247 -6.18 -26.34 15.19
C CYS A 247 -6.51 -27.15 16.45
N GLU A 248 -5.73 -27.02 17.54
CA GLU A 248 -6.07 -27.62 18.84
C GLU A 248 -7.41 -27.11 19.42
N LEU A 249 -7.92 -25.97 18.95
CA LEU A 249 -9.18 -25.35 19.39
C LEU A 249 -10.35 -25.56 18.43
N VAL A 250 -10.09 -25.98 17.20
CA VAL A 250 -11.13 -26.13 16.17
C VAL A 250 -11.81 -27.48 16.37
N PRO A 251 -13.15 -27.53 16.56
CA PRO A 251 -13.89 -28.79 16.61
C PRO A 251 -13.74 -29.59 15.30
N THR A 252 -13.68 -30.91 15.43
CA THR A 252 -13.64 -31.85 14.28
C THR A 252 -15.00 -32.10 13.69
#